data_AF-A0A1D6L726-F1
#
_entry.id   AF-A0A1D6L726-F1
#
_cell.length_a   1.000
_cell.length_b   1.000
_cell.length_c   1.000
_cell.angle_alpha   90.00
_cell.angle_beta   90.00
_cell.angle_gamma   90.00
#
_symmetry.space_group_name_H-M   'P 1'
#
loop_
_entity.id
_entity.type
_entity.pdbx_description
1 polymer ?
#
loop_
_entity_poly.entity_id
_entity_poly.type
_entity_poly.pdbx_seq_one_letter_code
_entity_poly.pdbx_strand_id
1 'polypeptide(L)'
;MFNSAPDKKRVLSSKASGEPPLVLAASVHCAMREAIRAARKEFSVSTSPAKSAVTFQMDVPATMPVVKELCGLDVVERYLENVSAASAGPNTAKA
;
A
#
# COMPACT_ATOMS: atom_id res chain seq x y z
N MET A 1 0.72 2.13 -30.77
CA MET A 1 1.39 3.08 -31.69
C MET A 1 1.01 4.49 -31.24
N PHE A 2 1.89 5.22 -30.54
CA PHE A 2 1.60 6.59 -30.11
C PHE A 2 1.85 7.56 -31.29
N ASN A 3 0.81 7.86 -32.06
CA ASN A 3 0.88 8.91 -33.08
C ASN A 3 0.75 10.27 -32.40
N SER A 4 1.89 10.90 -32.19
CA SER A 4 1.97 12.26 -31.65
C SER A 4 2.29 13.22 -32.78
N ALA A 5 1.72 14.43 -32.73
CA ALA A 5 1.89 15.43 -33.79
C ALA A 5 3.39 15.69 -34.10
N PRO A 6 3.73 16.01 -35.36
CA PRO A 6 5.09 16.39 -35.74
C PRO A 6 5.55 17.65 -34.99
N ASP A 7 6.79 17.64 -34.49
CA ASP A 7 7.39 18.78 -33.81
C ASP A 7 8.22 19.62 -34.78
N LYS A 8 7.70 20.78 -35.16
CA LYS A 8 8.37 21.71 -36.10
C LYS A 8 9.62 22.36 -35.50
N LYS A 9 9.83 22.31 -34.19
CA LYS A 9 10.96 22.95 -33.49
C LYS A 9 12.15 21.99 -33.30
N ARG A 10 12.04 20.75 -33.75
CA ARG A 10 13.02 19.69 -33.49
C ARG A 10 13.48 19.03 -34.78
N VAL A 11 14.74 18.63 -34.81
CA VAL A 11 15.35 17.93 -35.95
C VAL A 11 14.52 16.68 -36.25
N LEU A 12 14.03 16.58 -37.50
CA LEU A 12 13.20 15.48 -37.98
C LEU A 12 11.95 15.21 -37.11
N SER A 13 11.36 16.23 -36.47
CA SER A 13 10.22 16.05 -35.55
C SER A 13 10.50 15.12 -34.35
N SER A 14 11.76 15.01 -33.94
CA SER A 14 12.18 14.23 -32.77
C SER A 14 11.58 14.76 -31.46
N LYS A 15 11.45 13.86 -30.47
CA LYS A 15 10.97 14.18 -29.12
C LYS A 15 12.04 13.85 -28.10
N ALA A 16 12.30 14.77 -27.16
CA ALA A 16 13.18 14.46 -26.04
C ALA A 16 12.56 13.37 -25.17
N SER A 17 13.32 12.32 -24.88
CA SER A 17 12.88 11.18 -24.07
C SER A 17 13.94 10.71 -23.08
N GLY A 18 15.00 11.49 -22.83
CA GLY A 18 16.03 11.11 -21.86
C GLY A 18 15.48 11.07 -20.43
N GLU A 19 15.06 12.22 -19.92
CA GLU A 19 14.49 12.36 -18.57
C GLU A 19 12.98 12.15 -18.49
N PRO A 20 12.14 12.53 -19.49
CA PRO A 20 10.69 12.44 -19.36
C PRO A 20 10.13 11.06 -18.95
N PRO A 21 10.69 9.93 -19.39
CA PRO A 21 10.22 8.62 -18.94
C PRO A 21 10.55 8.29 -17.49
N LEU A 22 11.53 8.94 -16.87
CA LEU A 22 11.98 8.62 -15.51
C LEU A 22 10.85 8.80 -14.48
N VAL A 23 9.98 9.80 -14.68
CA VAL A 23 8.84 10.04 -13.79
C VAL A 23 7.83 8.88 -13.82
N LEU A 24 7.80 8.05 -14.87
CA LEU A 24 6.92 6.88 -14.94
C LEU A 24 7.25 5.84 -13.87
N ALA A 25 8.47 5.83 -13.30
CA ALA A 25 8.82 4.97 -12.17
C ALA A 25 7.91 5.24 -10.94
N ALA A 26 7.41 6.46 -10.78
CA ALA A 26 6.46 6.80 -9.72
C ALA A 26 5.15 5.99 -9.83
N SER A 27 4.79 5.46 -11.01
CA SER A 27 3.63 4.59 -11.17
C SER A 27 3.72 3.32 -10.33
N VAL A 28 4.90 2.71 -10.20
CA VAL A 28 5.14 1.55 -9.35
C VAL A 28 4.97 1.93 -7.87
N HIS A 29 5.48 3.11 -7.48
CA HIS A 29 5.28 3.64 -6.13
C HIS A 29 3.80 3.89 -5.82
N CYS A 30 3.03 4.41 -6.78
CA CYS A 30 1.59 4.55 -6.67
C CYS A 30 0.88 3.19 -6.52
N ALA A 31 1.22 2.21 -7.37
CA ALA A 31 0.63 0.87 -7.32
C ALA A 31 0.89 0.19 -5.96
N MET A 32 2.08 0.38 -5.40
CA MET A 32 2.42 -0.15 -4.09
C MET A 32 1.59 0.48 -2.96
N ARG A 33 1.31 1.80 -3.02
CA ARG A 33 0.40 2.44 -2.06
C ARG A 33 -1.01 1.87 -2.15
N GLU A 34 -1.51 1.60 -3.35
CA GLU A 34 -2.83 0.97 -3.51
C GLU A 34 -2.85 -0.46 -2.94
N ALA A 35 -1.79 -1.24 -3.18
CA ALA A 35 -1.66 -2.60 -2.65
C ALA A 35 -1.66 -2.63 -1.11
N ILE A 36 -0.88 -1.75 -0.47
CA ILE A 36 -0.85 -1.62 1.00
C ILE A 36 -2.23 -1.17 1.52
N ARG A 37 -2.90 -0.24 0.84
CA ARG A 37 -4.24 0.20 1.22
C ARG A 37 -5.25 -0.96 1.19
N ALA A 38 -5.18 -1.80 0.15
CA ALA A 38 -6.03 -2.98 0.03
C ALA A 38 -5.74 -3.99 1.16
N ALA A 39 -4.47 -4.30 1.42
CA ALA A 39 -4.07 -5.19 2.51
C ALA A 39 -4.57 -4.68 3.88
N ARG A 40 -4.39 -3.39 4.18
CA ARG A 40 -4.91 -2.79 5.41
C ARG A 40 -6.42 -2.89 5.51
N LYS A 41 -7.14 -2.70 4.40
CA LYS A 41 -8.61 -2.85 4.38
C LYS A 41 -9.02 -4.28 4.72
N GLU A 42 -8.36 -5.27 4.15
CA GLU A 42 -8.62 -6.70 4.43
C GLU A 42 -8.38 -7.06 5.90
N PHE A 43 -7.31 -6.54 6.52
CA PHE A 43 -6.97 -6.84 7.91
C PHE A 43 -7.58 -5.87 8.95
N SER A 44 -8.24 -4.79 8.52
CA SER A 44 -8.86 -3.80 9.42
C SER A 44 -10.05 -4.33 10.22
N VAL A 45 -10.53 -5.53 9.90
CA VAL A 45 -11.71 -6.16 10.52
C VAL A 45 -11.56 -6.39 12.03
N SER A 46 -10.35 -6.31 12.62
CA SER A 46 -10.15 -6.67 14.04
C SER A 46 -9.73 -5.58 15.05
N THR A 47 -9.37 -4.33 14.69
CA THR A 47 -8.57 -3.53 15.68
C THR A 47 -8.80 -2.01 15.85
N SER A 48 -9.38 -1.21 14.93
CA SER A 48 -9.52 0.26 15.20
C SER A 48 -10.33 1.03 14.14
N PRO A 49 -10.72 2.32 14.36
CA PRO A 49 -11.73 2.98 13.54
C PRO A 49 -11.31 3.09 12.08
N ALA A 50 -12.25 2.77 11.19
CA ALA A 50 -12.10 2.60 9.75
C ALA A 50 -11.33 3.71 9.00
N LYS A 51 -11.19 4.91 9.57
CA LYS A 51 -10.40 6.01 9.00
C LYS A 51 -8.88 5.75 9.05
N SER A 52 -8.37 5.10 10.10
CA SER A 52 -6.92 4.87 10.28
C SER A 52 -6.36 3.79 9.32
N ALA A 53 -7.21 2.88 8.85
CA ALA A 53 -6.80 1.78 7.98
C ALA A 53 -6.45 2.23 6.54
N VAL A 54 -7.01 3.34 6.06
CA VAL A 54 -6.95 3.71 4.63
C VAL A 54 -5.92 4.80 4.34
N THR A 55 -5.66 5.68 5.31
CA THR A 55 -4.70 6.78 5.20
C THR A 55 -3.37 6.42 5.82
N PHE A 56 -2.30 6.49 5.04
CA PHE A 56 -0.93 6.29 5.51
C PHE A 56 0.07 7.03 4.62
N GLN A 57 1.24 7.32 5.18
CA GLN A 57 2.37 7.88 4.46
C GLN A 57 3.34 6.76 4.09
N MET A 58 3.88 6.81 2.87
CA MET A 58 4.92 5.90 2.40
C MET A 58 5.97 6.72 1.64
N ASP A 59 7.11 6.92 2.30
CA ASP A 59 8.23 7.69 1.76
C ASP A 59 8.98 6.89 0.68
N VAL A 60 9.79 7.59 -0.11
CA VAL A 60 10.65 6.99 -1.15
C VAL A 60 12.05 6.79 -0.56
N PRO A 61 12.70 5.64 -0.79
CA PRO A 61 12.23 4.48 -1.54
C PRO A 61 11.29 3.57 -0.74
N ALA A 62 10.35 2.93 -1.43
CA ALA A 62 9.48 1.91 -0.86
C ALA A 62 10.26 0.61 -0.62
N THR A 63 11.06 0.59 0.45
CA THR A 63 11.86 -0.58 0.83
C THR A 63 10.98 -1.66 1.46
N MET A 64 11.40 -2.92 1.33
CA MET A 64 10.65 -4.06 1.88
C MET A 64 10.33 -3.97 3.39
N PRO A 65 11.23 -3.48 4.27
CA PRO A 65 10.89 -3.29 5.68
C PRO A 65 9.71 -2.33 5.88
N VAL A 66 9.74 -1.16 5.21
CA VAL A 66 8.67 -0.15 5.28
C VAL A 66 7.36 -0.72 4.74
N VAL A 67 7.39 -1.42 3.61
CA VAL A 67 6.19 -2.03 3.01
C VAL A 67 5.57 -3.07 3.94
N LYS A 68 6.38 -3.94 4.56
CA LYS A 68 5.90 -4.96 5.50
C LYS A 68 5.25 -4.35 6.74
N GLU A 69 5.90 -3.35 7.33
CA GLU A 69 5.36 -2.63 8.47
C GLU A 69 4.03 -1.96 8.14
N LEU A 70 3.97 -1.28 6.98
CA LEU A 70 2.76 -0.61 6.53
C LEU A 70 1.63 -1.59 6.18
N CYS A 71 1.91 -2.82 5.73
CA CYS A 71 0.88 -3.84 5.52
C CYS A 71 0.30 -4.42 6.82
N GLY A 72 0.97 -4.24 7.96
CA GLY A 72 0.60 -4.82 9.26
C GLY A 72 1.45 -6.03 9.60
N LEU A 73 2.71 -5.79 9.98
CA LEU A 73 3.67 -6.84 10.35
C LEU A 73 3.17 -7.75 11.49
N ASP A 74 2.39 -7.18 12.40
CA ASP A 74 1.81 -7.80 13.59
C ASP A 74 0.45 -8.49 13.34
N VAL A 75 0.01 -8.60 12.08
CA VAL A 75 -1.29 -9.23 11.74
C VAL A 75 -1.42 -10.66 12.25
N VAL A 76 -0.35 -11.46 12.18
CA VAL A 76 -0.35 -12.85 12.62
C VAL A 76 -0.44 -12.93 14.14
N GLU A 77 0.33 -12.10 14.84
CA GLU A 77 0.34 -12.06 16.30
C GLU A 77 -1.04 -11.67 16.85
N ARG A 78 -1.62 -10.58 16.32
CA ARG A 78 -2.99 -10.17 16.66
C ARG A 78 -4.04 -11.24 16.35
N TYR A 79 -3.88 -11.96 15.25
CA TYR A 79 -4.80 -13.06 14.91
C TYR A 79 -4.73 -14.16 15.96
N LEU A 80 -3.53 -14.57 16.38
CA LEU A 80 -3.34 -15.59 17.41
C LEU A 80 -3.88 -15.15 18.77
N GLU A 81 -3.68 -13.89 19.17
CA GLU A 81 -4.27 -13.31 20.38
C GLU A 81 -5.79 -13.36 20.36
N ASN A 82 -6.42 -12.97 19.24
CA ASN A 82 -7.88 -13.00 19.09
C ASN A 82 -8.44 -14.43 19.13
N VAL A 83 -7.77 -15.39 18.50
CA VAL A 83 -8.15 -16.81 18.55
C VAL A 83 -8.02 -17.36 19.98
N SER A 84 -6.96 -16.97 20.70
CA SER A 84 -6.78 -17.34 22.11
C SER A 84 -7.81 -16.70 23.03
N ALA A 85 -8.20 -15.46 22.78
CA ALA A 85 -9.23 -14.77 23.55
C ALA A 85 -10.62 -15.40 23.31
N ALA A 86 -10.91 -15.84 22.08
CA ALA A 86 -12.17 -16.50 21.74
C ALA A 86 -12.31 -17.91 22.33
N SER A 87 -11.19 -18.60 22.61
CA SER A 87 -11.21 -19.92 23.25
C SER A 87 -11.36 -19.87 24.78
N ALA A 88 -11.14 -18.70 25.40
CA ALA A 88 -11.45 -18.44 26.80
C ALA A 88 -12.95 -18.10 26.93
N GLY A 89 -13.79 -19.13 27.12
CA GLY A 89 -15.24 -18.96 27.32
C GLY A 89 -15.61 -18.10 28.55
N PRO A 90 -16.88 -17.66 28.67
CA PRO A 90 -17.34 -16.84 29.79
C PRO A 90 -17.22 -17.63 31.10
N ASN A 91 -16.27 -17.25 31.95
CA ASN A 91 -16.17 -17.77 33.30
C ASN A 91 -17.45 -17.39 34.06
N THR A 92 -18.36 -18.35 34.23
CA THR A 92 -19.52 -18.24 35.13
C THR A 92 -19.03 -18.20 36.57
N ALA A 93 -18.68 -17.02 37.06
CA ALA A 93 -18.53 -16.76 38.48
C ALA A 93 -19.93 -16.77 39.12
N LYS A 94 -20.38 -17.96 39.54
CA LYS A 94 -21.50 -18.13 40.47
C LYS A 94 -20.93 -18.04 41.88
N ALA A 95 -21.26 -16.96 42.58
CA ALA A 95 -21.23 -16.86 44.04
C ALA A 95 -22.65 -16.59 44.52
#